data_AF-A0A962SUC0-F1
#
_entry.id   AF-A0A962SUC0-F1
#
_cell.length_a   1.000
_cell.length_b   1.000
_cell.length_c   1.000
_cell.angle_alpha   90.00
_cell.angle_beta   90.00
_cell.angle_gamma   90.00
#
_symmetry.space_group_name_H-M   'P 1'
#
loop_
_entity.id
_entity.type
_entity.pdbx_description
1 polymer ?
#
loop_
_entity_poly.entity_id
_entity_poly.type
_entity_poly.pdbx_seq_one_letter_code
_entity_poly.pdbx_strand_id
1 'polypeptide(L)'
;GHWLPQELQARRANLQKGRASLGQQLERLTEAYLQAIIPLPEYERRRRDLAQRDQALAEQEAQLSAQAERHEEVAGLAIAIEEFCARVQRGLVNATFEHKRQLVELLIDRVIVTDAEVEIRYVIPTHPSSEHIRFCHLRKDYFAWPWRGRGRNSGRRGYQAA
;
A
#
# COMPACT_ATOMS: atom_id res chain seq x y z
N GLY A 1 9.64 -8.74 16.05
CA GLY A 1 10.41 -7.87 15.12
C GLY A 1 10.07 -6.41 15.36
N HIS A 2 10.67 -5.78 16.37
CA HIS A 2 10.29 -4.45 16.86
C HIS A 2 11.11 -3.27 16.29
N TRP A 3 11.97 -3.52 15.30
CA TRP A 3 12.94 -2.52 14.83
C TRP A 3 12.43 -1.58 13.75
N LEU A 4 11.41 -1.97 12.97
CA LEU A 4 10.88 -1.18 11.85
C LEU A 4 10.29 0.19 12.28
N PRO A 5 9.53 0.30 13.40
CA PRO A 5 9.00 1.58 13.84
C PRO A 5 10.07 2.56 14.32
N GLN A 6 11.11 2.07 15.01
CA GLN A 6 12.19 2.91 15.55
C GLN A 6 13.07 3.49 14.44
N GLU A 7 13.39 2.69 13.42
CA GLU A 7 14.16 3.13 12.26
C GLU A 7 13.43 4.23 11.48
N LEU A 8 12.12 4.10 11.27
CA LEU A 8 11.31 5.14 10.61
C LEU A 8 11.25 6.43 11.42
N GLN A 9 11.12 6.33 12.75
CA GLN A 9 11.16 7.49 13.65
C GLN A 9 12.52 8.19 13.60
N ALA A 10 13.62 7.44 13.64
CA ALA A 10 14.97 7.98 13.55
C ALA A 10 15.20 8.70 12.20
N ARG A 11 14.73 8.12 11.09
CA ARG A 11 14.80 8.75 9.76
C ARG A 11 14.01 10.06 9.69
N ARG A 12 12.77 10.07 10.21
CA ARG A 12 11.95 11.29 10.29
C ARG A 12 12.65 12.39 11.11
N ALA A 13 13.20 12.03 12.27
CA ALA A 13 13.93 12.97 13.12
C ALA A 13 15.18 13.55 12.41
N ASN A 14 15.90 12.72 11.64
CA ASN A 14 17.06 13.18 10.88
C ASN A 14 16.67 14.14 9.74
N LEU A 15 15.56 13.90 9.04
CA LEU A 15 15.06 14.81 8.00
C LEU A 15 14.61 16.16 8.61
N GLN A 16 13.91 16.13 9.73
CA GLN A 16 13.51 17.34 10.47
C GLN A 16 14.74 18.17 10.91
N LYS A 17 15.77 17.51 11.45
CA LYS A 17 17.03 18.17 11.80
C LYS A 17 17.73 18.75 10.56
N GLY A 18 17.74 18.02 9.45
CA GLY A 18 18.29 18.47 8.18
C GLY A 18 17.61 19.75 7.69
N ARG A 19 16.28 19.80 7.70
CA ARG A 19 15.50 20.99 7.33
C ARG A 19 15.75 22.18 8.25
N ALA A 20 15.76 21.96 9.57
CA ALA A 20 16.07 23.01 10.53
C ALA A 20 17.48 23.60 10.29
N SER A 21 18.46 22.75 9.97
CA SER A 21 19.81 23.19 9.62
C SER A 21 19.84 24.00 8.33
N LEU A 22 19.09 23.60 7.29
CA LEU A 22 18.99 24.39 6.05
C LEU A 22 18.33 25.75 6.29
N GLY A 23 17.30 25.82 7.13
CA GLY A 23 16.68 27.09 7.54
C GLY A 23 17.68 28.04 8.17
N GLN A 24 18.46 27.55 9.14
CA GLN A 24 19.54 28.33 9.76
C GLN A 24 20.62 28.75 8.76
N GLN A 25 20.97 27.89 7.79
CA GLN A 25 21.92 28.25 6.73
C GLN A 25 21.38 29.37 5.84
N LEU A 26 20.09 29.37 5.53
CA LEU A 26 19.45 30.40 4.74
C LEU A 26 19.39 31.74 5.49
N GLU A 27 19.07 31.72 6.77
CA GLU A 27 19.12 32.91 7.64
C GLU A 27 20.53 33.52 7.67
N ARG A 28 21.56 32.69 7.91
CA ARG A 28 22.96 33.14 7.90
C ARG A 28 23.41 33.67 6.55
N LEU A 29 22.96 33.05 5.47
CA LEU A 29 23.24 33.51 4.10
C LEU A 29 22.59 34.88 3.83
N THR A 30 21.37 35.08 4.34
CA THR A 30 20.64 36.34 4.22
C THR A 30 21.33 37.46 5.00
N GLU A 31 21.76 37.17 6.24
CA GLU A 31 22.49 38.13 7.06
C GLU A 31 23.80 38.57 6.40
N ALA A 32 24.58 37.64 5.84
CA ALA A 32 25.81 37.96 5.12
C ALA A 32 25.57 38.88 3.90
N TYR A 33 24.44 38.69 3.20
CA TYR A 33 24.06 39.58 2.11
C TYR A 33 23.68 40.98 2.61
N LEU A 34 22.89 41.09 3.69
CA LEU A 34 22.50 42.37 4.28
C LEU A 34 23.71 43.17 4.80
N GLN A 35 24.74 42.48 5.29
CA GLN A 35 26.01 43.07 5.70
C GLN A 35 26.95 43.40 4.52
N ALA A 36 26.47 43.24 3.27
CA ALA A 36 27.24 43.43 2.04
C ALA A 36 28.54 42.60 1.95
N ILE A 37 28.62 41.49 2.69
CA ILE A 37 29.78 40.57 2.67
C ILE A 37 29.81 39.78 1.36
N ILE A 38 28.64 39.49 0.79
CA ILE A 38 28.50 38.78 -0.49
C ILE A 38 27.67 39.59 -1.49
N PRO A 39 28.02 39.57 -2.78
CA PRO A 39 27.24 40.24 -3.82
C PRO A 39 25.95 39.46 -4.13
N LEU A 40 24.92 40.18 -4.60
CA LEU A 40 23.61 39.62 -4.98
C LEU A 40 23.67 38.36 -5.88
N PRO A 41 24.46 38.31 -6.98
CA PRO A 41 24.52 37.11 -7.82
C PRO A 41 25.03 35.87 -7.08
N GLU A 42 25.93 36.04 -6.11
CA GLU A 42 26.43 34.94 -5.29
C GLU A 42 25.38 34.46 -4.27
N TYR A 43 24.68 35.41 -3.64
CA TYR A 43 23.54 35.12 -2.77
C TYR A 43 22.46 34.32 -3.51
N GLU A 44 22.06 34.76 -4.71
CA GLU A 44 21.04 34.06 -5.50
C GLU A 44 21.44 32.63 -5.85
N ARG A 45 22.70 32.42 -6.27
CA ARG A 45 23.23 31.09 -6.55
C ARG A 45 23.14 30.19 -5.33
N ARG A 46 23.68 30.63 -4.18
CA ARG A 46 23.68 29.85 -2.94
C ARG A 46 22.26 29.59 -2.42
N ARG A 47 21.35 30.56 -2.58
CA ARG A 47 19.93 30.39 -2.22
C ARG A 47 19.26 29.31 -3.07
N ARG A 48 19.53 29.27 -4.38
CA ARG A 48 19.02 28.22 -5.28
C ARG A 48 19.54 26.85 -4.86
N ASP A 49 20.82 26.73 -4.51
CA ASP A 49 21.40 25.46 -4.03
C ASP A 49 20.73 24.98 -2.73
N LEU A 50 20.46 25.88 -1.79
CA LEU A 50 19.74 25.54 -0.55
C LEU A 50 18.28 25.15 -0.83
N ALA A 51 17.60 25.84 -1.73
CA ALA A 51 16.22 25.51 -2.12
C ALA A 51 16.13 24.12 -2.78
N GLN A 52 17.09 23.76 -3.64
CA GLN A 52 17.15 22.42 -4.23
C GLN A 52 17.35 21.33 -3.17
N ARG A 53 18.19 21.59 -2.15
CA ARG A 53 18.39 20.65 -1.04
C ARG A 53 17.14 20.48 -0.19
N ASP A 54 16.43 21.56 0.10
CA ASP A 54 15.18 21.50 0.85
C ASP A 54 14.10 20.72 0.07
N GLN A 55 14.00 20.92 -1.24
CA GLN A 55 13.11 20.16 -2.09
C GLN A 55 13.46 18.66 -2.10
N ALA A 56 14.74 18.32 -2.19
CA ALA A 56 15.19 16.92 -2.12
C ALA A 56 14.84 16.27 -0.76
N LEU A 57 14.96 17.00 0.35
CA LEU A 57 14.52 16.51 1.67
C LEU A 57 12.99 16.36 1.75
N ALA A 58 12.23 17.28 1.15
CA ALA A 58 10.78 17.20 1.07
C ALA A 58 10.31 15.94 0.34
N GLU A 59 10.94 15.61 -0.79
CA GLU A 59 10.65 14.41 -1.56
C GLU A 59 10.97 13.13 -0.77
N GLN A 60 12.09 13.12 -0.02
CA GLN A 60 12.45 11.99 0.85
C GLN A 60 11.42 11.79 1.97
N GLU A 61 10.93 12.86 2.59
CA GLU A 61 9.88 12.77 3.61
C GLU A 61 8.58 12.19 3.03
N ALA A 62 8.14 12.67 1.87
CA ALA A 62 6.94 12.18 1.20
C ALA A 62 7.06 10.69 0.79
N GLN A 63 8.24 10.26 0.36
CA GLN A 63 8.49 8.85 0.08
C GLN A 63 8.41 7.98 1.33
N LEU A 64 8.95 8.45 2.46
CA LEU A 64 8.89 7.73 3.74
C LEU A 64 7.46 7.66 4.29
N SER A 65 6.64 8.70 4.17
CA SER A 65 5.23 8.65 4.58
C SER A 65 4.46 7.62 3.75
N ALA A 66 4.60 7.65 2.43
CA ALA A 66 3.95 6.70 1.53
C ALA A 66 4.44 5.24 1.75
N GLN A 67 5.66 5.03 2.23
CA GLN A 67 6.11 3.70 2.64
C GLN A 67 5.44 3.25 3.95
N ALA A 68 5.36 4.13 4.95
CA ALA A 68 4.72 3.82 6.22
C ALA A 68 3.23 3.49 6.04
N GLU A 69 2.50 4.30 5.27
CA GLU A 69 1.08 4.08 4.96
C GLU A 69 0.84 2.72 4.28
N ARG A 70 1.66 2.37 3.28
CA ARG A 70 1.57 1.05 2.63
C ARG A 70 1.84 -0.10 3.58
N HIS A 71 2.77 0.08 4.54
CA HIS A 71 3.04 -0.94 5.55
C HIS A 71 1.87 -1.11 6.52
N GLU A 72 1.24 -0.01 6.95
CA GLU A 72 0.04 -0.04 7.78
C GLU A 72 -1.14 -0.68 7.06
N GLU A 73 -1.36 -0.33 5.79
CA GLU A 73 -2.40 -0.94 4.96
C GLU A 73 -2.21 -2.46 4.87
N VAL A 74 -1.01 -2.93 4.52
CA VAL A 74 -0.71 -4.37 4.43
C VAL A 74 -0.86 -5.07 5.78
N ALA A 75 -0.42 -4.45 6.87
CA ALA A 75 -0.62 -5.00 8.21
C ALA A 75 -2.10 -5.09 8.60
N GLY A 76 -2.89 -4.06 8.27
CA GLY A 76 -4.34 -4.05 8.47
C GLY A 76 -5.04 -5.15 7.67
N LEU A 77 -4.65 -5.37 6.42
CA LEU A 77 -5.16 -6.47 5.60
C LEU A 77 -4.84 -7.84 6.23
N ALA A 78 -3.61 -8.03 6.73
CA ALA A 78 -3.23 -9.29 7.37
C ALA A 78 -4.07 -9.56 8.62
N ILE A 79 -4.26 -8.55 9.48
CA ILE A 79 -5.11 -8.65 10.68
C ILE A 79 -6.56 -9.00 10.29
N ALA A 80 -7.14 -8.30 9.31
CA ALA A 80 -8.50 -8.57 8.87
C ALA A 80 -8.69 -10.02 8.36
N ILE A 81 -7.71 -10.53 7.59
CA ILE A 81 -7.71 -11.92 7.11
C ILE A 81 -7.61 -12.90 8.27
N GLU A 82 -6.74 -12.65 9.25
CA GLU A 82 -6.58 -13.49 10.44
C GLU A 82 -7.87 -13.54 11.27
N GLU A 83 -8.50 -12.39 11.51
CA GLU A 83 -9.77 -12.28 12.23
C GLU A 83 -10.90 -13.01 11.51
N PHE A 84 -10.98 -12.85 10.20
CA PHE A 84 -11.94 -13.56 9.36
C PHE A 84 -11.73 -15.08 9.46
N CYS A 85 -10.49 -15.56 9.30
CA CYS A 85 -10.15 -16.98 9.45
C CYS A 85 -10.57 -17.53 10.82
N ALA A 86 -10.28 -16.80 11.90
CA ALA A 86 -10.64 -17.20 13.27
C ALA A 86 -12.16 -17.22 13.49
N ARG A 87 -12.90 -16.29 12.89
CA ARG A 87 -14.37 -16.25 12.94
C ARG A 87 -14.99 -17.40 12.16
N VAL A 88 -14.49 -17.67 10.95
CA VAL A 88 -14.93 -18.80 10.11
C VAL A 88 -14.65 -20.12 10.80
N GLN A 89 -13.44 -20.34 11.32
CA GLN A 89 -13.08 -21.59 12.01
C GLN A 89 -14.01 -21.86 13.19
N ARG A 90 -14.27 -20.85 14.04
CA ARG A 90 -15.21 -20.97 15.17
C ARG A 90 -16.64 -21.28 14.72
N GLY A 91 -17.12 -20.60 13.68
CA GLY A 91 -18.44 -20.83 13.11
C GLY A 91 -18.59 -22.23 12.51
N LEU A 92 -17.52 -22.76 11.90
CA LEU A 92 -17.55 -24.03 11.19
C LEU A 92 -17.66 -25.26 12.11
N VAL A 93 -17.15 -25.18 13.36
CA VAL A 93 -17.14 -26.30 14.31
C VAL A 93 -18.53 -26.90 14.50
N ASN A 94 -19.57 -26.06 14.59
CA ASN A 94 -20.96 -26.48 14.77
C ASN A 94 -21.87 -26.07 13.59
N ALA A 95 -21.31 -25.70 12.44
CA ALA A 95 -22.09 -25.22 11.30
C ALA A 95 -22.95 -26.34 10.68
N THR A 96 -24.22 -26.03 10.46
CA THR A 96 -25.12 -26.82 9.61
C THR A 96 -24.63 -26.83 8.16
N PHE A 97 -25.11 -27.79 7.36
CA PHE A 97 -24.78 -27.86 5.93
C PHE A 97 -25.11 -26.55 5.20
N GLU A 98 -26.22 -25.90 5.56
CA GLU A 98 -26.64 -24.63 4.99
C GLU A 98 -25.63 -23.51 5.28
N HIS A 99 -25.15 -23.38 6.53
CA HIS A 99 -24.13 -22.40 6.89
C HIS A 99 -22.79 -22.68 6.18
N LYS A 100 -22.40 -23.96 6.04
CA LYS A 100 -21.20 -24.35 5.27
C LYS A 100 -21.34 -23.97 3.80
N ARG A 101 -22.51 -24.16 3.20
CA ARG A 101 -22.79 -23.78 1.81
C ARG A 101 -22.74 -22.25 1.63
N GLN A 102 -23.36 -21.49 2.53
CA GLN A 102 -23.33 -20.03 2.49
C GLN A 102 -21.90 -19.48 2.54
N LEU A 103 -21.03 -20.08 3.37
CA LEU A 103 -19.62 -19.72 3.44
C LEU A 103 -18.89 -20.01 2.12
N VAL A 104 -19.13 -21.18 1.52
CA VAL A 104 -18.52 -21.54 0.23
C VAL A 104 -18.98 -20.60 -0.88
N GLU A 105 -20.26 -20.22 -0.92
CA GLU A 105 -20.80 -19.24 -1.87
C GLU A 105 -20.22 -17.83 -1.66
N LEU A 106 -19.78 -17.51 -0.45
CA LEU A 106 -19.11 -16.24 -0.16
C LEU A 106 -17.64 -16.25 -0.61
N LEU A 107 -16.92 -17.35 -0.37
CA LEU A 107 -15.49 -17.47 -0.64
C LEU A 107 -15.17 -17.77 -2.11
N ILE A 108 -16.14 -18.24 -2.87
CA ILE A 108 -15.97 -18.52 -4.30
C ILE A 108 -16.44 -17.30 -5.10
N ASP A 109 -15.51 -16.64 -5.78
CA ASP A 109 -15.82 -15.59 -6.76
C ASP A 109 -16.41 -16.19 -8.03
N ARG A 110 -15.83 -17.30 -8.52
CA ARG A 110 -16.34 -18.02 -9.67
C ARG A 110 -15.82 -19.44 -9.77
N VAL A 111 -16.57 -20.26 -10.51
CA VAL A 111 -16.18 -21.60 -10.95
C VAL A 111 -16.15 -21.63 -12.47
N ILE A 112 -15.02 -22.00 -13.05
CA ILE A 112 -14.83 -22.14 -14.49
C ILE A 112 -14.78 -23.64 -14.77
N VAL A 113 -15.74 -24.14 -15.56
CA VAL A 113 -15.78 -25.53 -16.00
C VAL A 113 -15.38 -25.58 -17.46
N THR A 114 -14.28 -26.26 -17.76
CA THR A 114 -13.89 -26.63 -19.12
C THR A 114 -14.11 -28.14 -19.31
N ASP A 115 -13.95 -28.65 -20.53
CA ASP A 115 -14.35 -30.03 -20.88
C ASP A 115 -13.79 -31.10 -19.93
N ALA A 116 -12.56 -30.93 -19.43
CA ALA A 116 -11.90 -31.89 -18.53
C ALA A 116 -11.44 -31.29 -17.19
N GLU A 117 -11.60 -29.99 -16.96
CA GLU A 117 -11.04 -29.31 -15.78
C GLU A 117 -12.04 -28.36 -15.11
N VAL A 118 -11.91 -28.23 -13.79
CA VAL A 118 -12.68 -27.28 -12.99
C VAL A 118 -11.70 -26.37 -12.26
N GLU A 119 -11.72 -25.07 -12.58
CA GLU A 119 -10.96 -24.04 -11.89
C GLU A 119 -11.89 -23.29 -10.92
N ILE A 120 -11.58 -23.32 -9.62
CA ILE A 120 -12.28 -22.57 -8.59
C ILE A 120 -11.44 -21.36 -8.21
N ARG A 121 -11.98 -20.15 -8.39
CA ARG A 121 -11.31 -18.91 -7.99
C ARG A 121 -11.89 -18.39 -6.68
N TYR A 122 -11.01 -18.21 -5.71
CA TYR A 122 -11.36 -17.81 -4.35
C TYR A 122 -11.19 -16.30 -4.14
N VAL A 123 -12.01 -15.74 -3.25
CA VAL A 123 -11.88 -14.40 -2.68
C VAL A 123 -11.82 -14.52 -1.16
N ILE A 124 -10.92 -13.76 -0.56
CA ILE A 124 -10.81 -13.61 0.90
C ILE A 124 -11.24 -12.18 1.22
N PRO A 125 -12.31 -11.98 2.01
CA PRO A 125 -12.70 -10.66 2.48
C PRO A 125 -11.56 -10.02 3.27
N THR A 126 -11.17 -8.81 2.88
CA THR A 126 -10.15 -8.03 3.60
C THR A 126 -10.76 -6.91 4.45
N HIS A 127 -12.09 -6.81 4.47
CA HIS A 127 -12.83 -5.85 5.28
C HIS A 127 -14.21 -6.39 5.69
N PRO A 128 -14.72 -6.12 6.92
CA PRO A 128 -15.99 -6.66 7.41
C PRO A 128 -17.22 -6.33 6.55
N SER A 129 -17.24 -5.18 5.86
CA SER A 129 -18.34 -4.82 4.95
C SER A 129 -18.45 -5.75 3.74
N SER A 130 -17.33 -6.35 3.31
CA SER A 130 -17.28 -7.28 2.18
C SER A 130 -17.67 -8.72 2.56
N GLU A 131 -17.81 -9.03 3.86
CA GLU A 131 -18.21 -10.35 4.38
C GLU A 131 -19.69 -10.69 4.15
N HIS A 132 -20.45 -9.84 3.46
CA HIS A 132 -21.88 -10.07 3.17
C HIS A 132 -22.20 -10.03 1.67
N ILE A 133 -21.22 -9.71 0.83
CA ILE A 133 -21.41 -9.57 -0.62
C ILE A 133 -21.21 -10.94 -1.26
N ARG A 134 -22.28 -11.51 -1.84
CA ARG A 134 -22.18 -12.73 -2.64
C ARG A 134 -21.59 -12.38 -4.01
N PHE A 135 -20.35 -12.80 -4.24
CA PHE A 135 -19.65 -12.60 -5.52
C PHE A 135 -20.18 -13.49 -6.65
N CYS A 136 -21.00 -14.50 -6.31
CA CYS A 136 -21.59 -15.49 -7.22
C CYS A 136 -22.60 -14.90 -8.23
N HIS A 137 -22.14 -14.12 -9.21
CA HIS A 137 -22.86 -13.96 -10.47
C HIS A 137 -22.10 -14.74 -11.54
N LEU A 138 -22.60 -15.95 -11.85
CA LEU A 138 -22.11 -16.80 -12.93
C LEU A 138 -22.33 -16.11 -14.29
N ARG A 139 -21.42 -15.21 -14.69
CA ARG A 139 -21.42 -14.61 -16.04
C ARG A 139 -20.90 -15.65 -17.04
N LYS A 140 -21.73 -15.99 -18.03
CA LYS A 140 -21.45 -16.99 -19.08
C LYS A 140 -20.55 -16.44 -20.21
N ASP A 141 -20.09 -15.20 -20.09
CA ASP A 141 -19.47 -14.43 -21.16
C ASP A 141 -18.01 -14.88 -21.46
N TYR A 142 -17.44 -15.80 -20.66
CA TYR A 142 -16.05 -16.25 -20.77
C TYR A 142 -15.78 -17.30 -21.87
N PHE A 143 -16.80 -17.77 -22.58
CA PHE A 143 -16.61 -18.67 -23.73
C PHE A 143 -15.82 -18.02 -24.90
N ALA A 144 -15.55 -16.72 -24.86
CA ALA A 144 -14.95 -15.96 -25.96
C ALA A 144 -13.48 -15.52 -25.73
N TRP A 145 -12.69 -16.17 -24.87
CA TRP A 145 -11.25 -15.88 -24.78
C TRP A 145 -10.38 -17.10 -25.14
N PRO A 146 -9.47 -17.00 -26.12
CA PRO A 146 -8.69 -18.15 -26.56
C PRO A 146 -7.58 -18.42 -25.54
N TRP A 147 -7.66 -19.58 -24.91
CA TRP A 147 -6.59 -20.16 -24.12
C TRP A 147 -5.35 -20.38 -25.01
N ARG A 148 -4.42 -19.42 -25.04
CA ARG A 148 -3.03 -19.68 -25.46
C ARG A 148 -2.23 -20.12 -24.25
N GLY A 149 -1.99 -21.42 -24.15
CA GLY A 149 -0.95 -21.94 -23.28
C GLY A 149 0.42 -21.35 -23.66
N ARG A 150 1.07 -20.69 -22.69
CA ARG A 150 2.53 -20.59 -22.55
C ARG A 150 2.87 -19.93 -21.22
N GLY A 151 3.90 -20.46 -20.58
CA GLY A 151 4.26 -20.14 -19.20
C GLY A 151 5.04 -18.84 -18.99
N ARG A 152 5.44 -18.71 -17.72
CA ARG A 152 6.35 -17.73 -17.11
C ARG A 152 5.88 -16.28 -17.04
N ASN A 153 5.65 -15.91 -15.77
CA ASN A 153 6.07 -14.68 -15.10
C ASN A 153 5.28 -13.38 -15.32
N SER A 154 5.09 -12.72 -14.18
CA SER A 154 4.80 -11.29 -13.95
C SER A 154 3.39 -10.78 -14.27
N GLY A 155 2.84 -10.06 -13.28
CA GLY A 155 1.72 -9.15 -13.52
C GLY A 155 0.70 -9.12 -12.40
N ARG A 156 1.07 -8.50 -11.27
CA ARG A 156 0.12 -7.94 -10.30
C ARG A 156 -1.01 -7.21 -11.05
N ARG A 157 -2.24 -7.66 -10.88
CA ARG A 157 -3.43 -6.81 -11.07
C ARG A 157 -4.33 -7.05 -9.86
N GLY A 158 -4.08 -6.24 -8.83
CA GLY A 158 -5.01 -6.07 -7.73
C GLY A 158 -6.30 -5.49 -8.28
N TYR A 159 -7.39 -6.19 -8.05
CA TYR A 159 -8.72 -5.60 -8.14
C TYR A 159 -9.05 -5.07 -6.75
N GLN A 160 -8.96 -3.75 -6.58
CA GLN A 160 -9.63 -3.06 -5.48
C GLN A 160 -11.13 -3.12 -5.77
N ALA A 161 -11.89 -3.79 -4.92
CA ALA A 161 -13.34 -3.61 -4.82
C ALA A 161 -13.58 -2.75 -3.58
N ALA A 162 -14.32 -1.65 -3.80
CA ALA A 162 -14.74 -0.68 -2.79
C ALA A 162 -15.65 -1.31 -1.72
#